data_AF-A0A524C639-F1
#
_entry.id   AF-A0A524C639-F1
#
_cell.length_a   1.000
_cell.length_b   1.000
_cell.length_c   1.000
_cell.angle_alpha   90.00
_cell.angle_beta   90.00
_cell.angle_gamma   90.00
#
_symmetry.space_group_name_H-M   'P 1'
#
loop_
_entity.id
_entity.type
_entity.pdbx_description
1 polymer ?
#
loop_
_entity_poly.entity_id
_entity_poly.type
_entity_poly.pdbx_seq_one_letter_code
_entity_poly.pdbx_strand_id
1 'polypeptide(L)'
;MKKITINSIIIVALLTLTSTFYIFGVVAYPGDGDCSTYHGITYIDVPIISNSEITLDGIPSEDFWSEPTEILLAEIELPGVIPELYSLNISFVRNNEYLYIFCQWEDNSPRDDNPPEQDGIAFCWDIDTVNFSAYYVSDMNTIHMGNGSVDAWRWFYQDIISPGEVHLCVDDCFNEDGWVQGNPEAKNIDVAFTNDSSSYKLEMRRKLNSNEIYDVQFTEKKIYKFNIAVLNNDHDEKHAISWTYALDLRESEQIIWGFNFEMFISSLFILTFVIYIYMIKTKKRY
;
A
#
# COMPACT_ATOMS: atom_id res chain seq x y z
N MET A 1 -22.81 -41.33 -34.10
CA MET A 1 -22.05 -40.81 -32.93
C MET A 1 -21.13 -39.70 -33.40
N LYS A 2 -21.38 -38.45 -32.95
CA LYS A 2 -20.54 -37.30 -33.27
C LYS A 2 -19.16 -37.51 -32.63
N LYS A 3 -18.07 -37.42 -33.42
CA LYS A 3 -16.71 -37.37 -32.89
C LYS A 3 -16.62 -36.14 -31.98
N ILE A 4 -16.78 -36.34 -30.68
CA ILE A 4 -16.22 -35.42 -29.69
C ILE A 4 -14.73 -35.42 -30.02
N THR A 5 -14.29 -34.33 -30.64
CA THR A 5 -12.95 -34.22 -31.18
C THR A 5 -12.04 -34.12 -29.98
N ILE A 6 -10.94 -34.87 -29.96
CA ILE A 6 -9.93 -34.86 -28.88
C ILE A 6 -9.57 -33.43 -28.44
N ASN A 7 -9.62 -32.47 -29.37
CA ASN A 7 -9.44 -31.04 -29.14
C ASN A 7 -10.39 -30.45 -28.08
N SER A 8 -11.66 -30.85 -28.04
CA SER A 8 -12.63 -30.36 -27.03
C SER A 8 -12.30 -30.86 -25.63
N ILE A 9 -11.77 -32.07 -25.50
CA ILE A 9 -11.34 -32.64 -24.21
C ILE A 9 -10.08 -31.91 -23.71
N ILE A 10 -9.13 -31.61 -24.61
CA ILE A 10 -7.92 -30.86 -24.29
C ILE A 10 -8.25 -29.43 -23.85
N ILE A 11 -9.20 -28.75 -24.52
CA ILE A 11 -9.63 -27.40 -24.15
C ILE A 11 -10.29 -27.40 -22.77
N VAL A 12 -11.19 -28.34 -22.49
CA VAL A 12 -11.84 -28.43 -21.18
C VAL A 12 -10.81 -28.74 -20.09
N ALA A 13 -9.88 -29.66 -20.32
CA ALA A 13 -8.82 -30.01 -19.36
C ALA A 13 -7.87 -28.83 -19.08
N LEU A 14 -7.50 -28.05 -20.11
CA LEU A 14 -6.71 -26.83 -19.93
C LEU A 14 -7.48 -25.77 -19.15
N LEU A 15 -8.77 -25.58 -19.43
CA LEU A 15 -9.62 -24.64 -18.71
C LEU A 15 -9.78 -25.01 -17.22
N THR A 16 -9.98 -26.31 -16.90
CA THR A 16 -10.01 -26.76 -15.50
C THR A 16 -8.66 -26.70 -14.81
N LEU A 17 -7.55 -26.93 -15.53
CA LEU A 17 -6.21 -26.75 -14.96
C LEU A 17 -5.93 -25.28 -14.66
N THR A 18 -6.28 -24.37 -15.58
CA THR A 18 -6.13 -22.92 -15.34
C THR A 18 -7.05 -22.43 -14.22
N SER A 19 -8.26 -22.96 -14.08
CA SER A 19 -9.17 -22.57 -13.00
C SER A 19 -8.74 -23.13 -11.64
N THR A 20 -8.15 -24.32 -11.60
CA THR A 20 -7.60 -24.88 -10.34
C THR A 20 -6.33 -24.16 -9.91
N PHE A 21 -5.46 -23.73 -10.83
CA PHE A 21 -4.35 -22.84 -10.50
C PHE A 21 -4.81 -21.46 -9.98
N TYR A 22 -5.97 -20.98 -10.44
CA TYR A 22 -6.59 -19.75 -9.90
C TYR A 22 -7.19 -19.94 -8.49
N ILE A 23 -7.74 -21.13 -8.18
CA ILE A 23 -8.41 -21.40 -6.89
C ILE A 23 -7.40 -21.76 -5.79
N PHE A 24 -6.23 -22.31 -6.14
CA PHE A 24 -5.13 -22.57 -5.20
C PHE A 24 -4.07 -21.46 -5.19
N GLY A 25 -4.37 -20.29 -5.76
CA GLY A 25 -3.66 -19.07 -5.41
C GLY A 25 -3.77 -18.92 -3.89
N VAL A 26 -2.64 -19.12 -3.22
CA VAL A 26 -2.45 -19.04 -1.77
C VAL A 26 -3.33 -17.91 -1.22
N VAL A 27 -4.23 -18.24 -0.28
CA VAL A 27 -4.93 -17.21 0.49
C VAL A 27 -3.87 -16.56 1.36
N ALA A 28 -3.20 -15.55 0.82
CA ALA A 28 -2.33 -14.70 1.58
C ALA A 28 -3.17 -13.53 2.09
N TYR A 29 -2.88 -13.13 3.31
CA TYR A 29 -3.53 -12.01 3.99
C TYR A 29 -2.56 -10.83 4.08
N PRO A 30 -3.08 -9.58 4.10
CA PRO A 30 -2.24 -8.42 4.39
C PRO A 30 -1.25 -8.71 5.54
N GLY A 31 0.03 -8.41 5.35
CA GLY A 31 1.11 -8.76 6.29
C GLY A 31 1.86 -10.09 6.03
N ASP A 32 1.38 -10.98 5.14
CA ASP A 32 2.07 -12.24 4.81
C ASP A 32 3.26 -12.03 3.84
N GLY A 33 4.49 -11.88 4.35
CA GLY A 33 5.75 -11.94 3.56
C GLY A 33 5.86 -10.98 2.35
N ASP A 34 6.84 -11.22 1.46
CA ASP A 34 7.03 -10.49 0.19
C ASP A 34 5.91 -10.85 -0.81
N CYS A 35 4.71 -10.34 -0.52
CA CYS A 35 3.51 -10.56 -1.30
C CYS A 35 3.43 -9.68 -2.56
N SER A 36 4.43 -8.83 -2.82
CA SER A 36 4.48 -7.98 -4.02
C SER A 36 4.41 -8.80 -5.31
N THR A 37 4.95 -10.03 -5.29
CA THR A 37 4.91 -10.96 -6.44
C THR A 37 3.55 -11.64 -6.61
N TYR A 38 2.79 -11.82 -5.52
CA TYR A 38 1.52 -12.58 -5.53
C TYR A 38 0.29 -11.68 -5.73
N HIS A 39 0.27 -10.51 -5.10
CA HIS A 39 -0.85 -9.56 -5.15
C HIS A 39 -0.57 -8.36 -6.06
N GLY A 40 0.65 -8.24 -6.55
CA GLY A 40 1.12 -7.03 -7.22
C GLY A 40 1.37 -5.91 -6.21
N ILE A 41 1.72 -4.73 -6.74
CA ILE A 41 1.83 -3.51 -5.97
C ILE A 41 0.73 -2.58 -6.46
N THR A 42 -0.11 -2.12 -5.54
CA THR A 42 -1.09 -1.06 -5.83
C THR A 42 -0.38 0.28 -5.82
N TYR A 43 -0.47 1.00 -6.93
CA TYR A 43 0.11 2.33 -7.10
C TYR A 43 -0.94 3.38 -6.75
N ILE A 44 -0.54 4.36 -5.94
CA ILE A 44 -1.36 5.50 -5.53
C ILE A 44 -0.76 6.74 -6.16
N ASP A 45 -1.54 7.41 -7.01
CA ASP A 45 -1.17 8.68 -7.62
C ASP A 45 -1.28 9.81 -6.59
N VAL A 46 -0.29 10.73 -6.60
CA VAL A 46 -0.25 11.86 -5.66
C VAL A 46 -0.41 13.18 -6.42
N PRO A 47 -1.62 13.76 -6.48
CA PRO A 47 -1.82 15.04 -7.14
C PRO A 47 -1.02 16.16 -6.47
N ILE A 48 -0.63 17.14 -7.29
CA ILE A 48 0.04 18.35 -6.83
C ILE A 48 -1.01 19.43 -6.59
N ILE A 49 -0.99 20.04 -5.41
CA ILE A 49 -1.90 21.10 -4.95
C ILE A 49 -1.11 22.38 -4.63
N SER A 50 -1.80 23.50 -4.41
CA SER A 50 -1.16 24.74 -3.98
C SER A 50 -1.08 24.84 -2.45
N ASN A 51 0.00 25.44 -1.89
CA ASN A 51 0.20 25.49 -0.43
C ASN A 51 -0.94 26.21 0.33
N SER A 52 -1.66 27.12 -0.32
CA SER A 52 -2.78 27.86 0.29
C SER A 52 -4.05 27.04 0.47
N GLU A 53 -4.06 25.80 -0.02
CA GLU A 53 -5.27 24.97 -0.06
C GLU A 53 -5.44 24.06 1.17
N ILE A 54 -4.41 23.83 2.00
CA ILE A 54 -4.52 22.92 3.16
C ILE A 54 -4.59 23.66 4.49
N THR A 55 -5.56 23.28 5.31
CA THR A 55 -5.58 23.52 6.76
C THR A 55 -5.37 22.20 7.48
N LEU A 56 -4.32 22.08 8.30
CA LEU A 56 -4.06 20.86 9.06
C LEU A 56 -4.91 20.85 10.33
N ASP A 57 -6.10 20.25 10.28
CA ASP A 57 -7.08 20.22 11.38
C ASP A 57 -7.73 18.84 11.63
N GLY A 58 -7.36 17.82 10.86
CA GLY A 58 -7.89 16.46 11.01
C GLY A 58 -9.29 16.28 10.43
N ILE A 59 -9.77 17.24 9.62
CA ILE A 59 -11.08 17.21 8.98
C ILE A 59 -10.87 17.26 7.45
N PRO A 60 -11.44 16.34 6.67
CA PRO A 60 -11.30 16.35 5.22
C PRO A 60 -12.22 17.43 4.60
N SER A 61 -11.92 18.70 4.87
CA SER A 61 -12.75 19.84 4.48
C SER A 61 -12.53 20.25 3.01
N GLU A 62 -11.38 19.87 2.47
CA GLU A 62 -10.92 20.22 1.14
C GLU A 62 -11.36 19.22 0.07
N ASP A 63 -11.69 19.74 -1.12
CA ASP A 63 -12.25 18.95 -2.21
C ASP A 63 -11.29 17.85 -2.72
N PHE A 64 -9.98 18.01 -2.59
CA PHE A 64 -9.01 17.00 -3.04
C PHE A 64 -8.95 15.75 -2.14
N TRP A 65 -9.62 15.75 -0.99
CA TRP A 65 -9.80 14.56 -0.15
C TRP A 65 -10.98 13.67 -0.60
N SER A 66 -11.73 14.07 -1.63
CA SER A 66 -13.01 13.43 -1.99
C SER A 66 -12.91 12.01 -2.56
N GLU A 67 -11.73 11.57 -2.98
CA GLU A 67 -11.52 10.27 -3.62
C GLU A 67 -10.46 9.44 -2.88
N PRO A 68 -10.74 9.00 -1.64
CA PRO A 68 -9.79 8.19 -0.90
C PRO A 68 -9.60 6.82 -1.55
N THR A 69 -8.38 6.31 -1.44
CA THR A 69 -8.04 4.92 -1.75
C THR A 69 -8.34 4.06 -0.53
N GLU A 70 -9.06 2.97 -0.74
CA GLU A 70 -9.27 1.96 0.30
C GLU A 70 -8.01 1.07 0.42
N ILE A 71 -7.44 1.01 1.63
CA ILE A 71 -6.37 0.12 2.02
C ILE A 71 -6.92 -0.97 2.92
N LEU A 72 -6.69 -2.23 2.54
CA LEU A 72 -7.07 -3.39 3.33
C LEU A 72 -5.92 -3.78 4.26
N LEU A 73 -6.26 -4.05 5.51
CA LEU A 73 -5.35 -4.52 6.54
C LEU A 73 -5.88 -5.82 7.15
N ALA A 74 -5.00 -6.65 7.68
CA ALA A 74 -5.37 -7.88 8.37
C ALA A 74 -4.62 -7.96 9.69
N GLU A 75 -5.32 -8.41 10.73
CA GLU A 75 -4.72 -8.68 12.02
C GLU A 75 -3.63 -9.76 11.92
N ILE A 76 -2.52 -9.54 12.62
CA ILE A 76 -1.50 -10.58 12.73
C ILE A 76 -1.99 -11.64 13.72
N GLU A 77 -2.38 -12.79 13.20
CA GLU A 77 -2.84 -13.92 14.01
C GLU A 77 -1.89 -15.13 13.98
N LEU A 78 -2.07 -16.01 14.96
CA LEU A 78 -1.36 -17.29 15.03
C LEU A 78 -1.72 -18.20 13.83
N PRO A 79 -0.81 -19.11 13.42
CA PRO A 79 -1.06 -20.02 12.31
C PRO A 79 -2.37 -20.82 12.45
N GLY A 80 -3.25 -20.71 11.46
CA GLY A 80 -4.48 -21.49 11.35
C GLY A 80 -5.76 -20.78 11.80
N VAL A 81 -5.67 -19.50 12.19
CA VAL A 81 -6.83 -18.62 12.39
C VAL A 81 -7.04 -17.75 11.15
N ILE A 82 -8.30 -17.42 10.82
CA ILE A 82 -8.62 -16.53 9.71
C ILE A 82 -8.57 -15.11 10.28
N PRO A 83 -7.65 -14.25 9.84
CA PRO A 83 -7.47 -12.94 10.42
C PRO A 83 -8.68 -12.05 10.16
N GLU A 84 -8.97 -11.19 11.14
CA GLU A 84 -9.95 -10.11 10.96
C GLU A 84 -9.41 -9.08 9.96
N LEU A 85 -10.29 -8.55 9.11
CA LEU A 85 -9.94 -7.60 8.07
C LEU A 85 -10.46 -6.21 8.43
N TYR A 86 -9.59 -5.23 8.23
CA TYR A 86 -9.86 -3.81 8.46
C TYR A 86 -9.72 -3.05 7.14
N SER A 87 -10.39 -1.89 7.10
CA SER A 87 -10.34 -0.97 5.97
C SER A 87 -9.95 0.41 6.47
N LEU A 88 -8.98 1.02 5.78
CA LEU A 88 -8.50 2.38 6.00
C LEU A 88 -8.71 3.14 4.69
N ASN A 89 -9.45 4.24 4.74
CA ASN A 89 -9.53 5.19 3.64
C ASN A 89 -8.35 6.16 3.74
N ILE A 90 -7.53 6.26 2.69
CA ILE A 90 -6.38 7.14 2.66
C ILE A 90 -6.35 8.01 1.41
N SER A 91 -5.90 9.25 1.55
CA SER A 91 -5.63 10.16 0.45
C SER A 91 -4.23 10.76 0.62
N PHE A 92 -3.54 10.93 -0.50
CA PHE A 92 -2.23 11.58 -0.55
C PHE A 92 -2.31 12.78 -1.48
N VAL A 93 -1.78 13.92 -1.05
CA VAL A 93 -1.55 15.07 -1.92
C VAL A 93 -0.19 15.65 -1.60
N ARG A 94 0.40 16.41 -2.52
CA ARG A 94 1.67 17.10 -2.27
C ARG A 94 1.68 18.50 -2.83
N ASN A 95 2.59 19.31 -2.31
CA ASN A 95 3.04 20.51 -3.01
C ASN A 95 4.55 20.40 -3.27
N ASN A 96 5.23 21.53 -3.48
CA ASN A 96 6.67 21.55 -3.76
C ASN A 96 7.54 21.34 -2.51
N GLU A 97 6.96 21.36 -1.31
CA GLU A 97 7.69 21.32 -0.03
C GLU A 97 7.24 20.17 0.87
N TYR A 98 5.97 19.77 0.83
CA TYR A 98 5.38 18.79 1.74
C TYR A 98 4.60 17.69 1.02
N LEU A 99 4.64 16.49 1.61
CA LEU A 99 3.66 15.44 1.43
C LEU A 99 2.59 15.60 2.52
N TYR A 100 1.33 15.45 2.13
CA TYR A 100 0.19 15.44 3.02
C TYR A 100 -0.54 14.12 2.88
N ILE A 101 -0.99 13.60 4.02
CA ILE A 101 -1.70 12.34 4.12
C ILE A 101 -2.95 12.61 4.94
N PHE A 102 -4.12 12.25 4.40
CA PHE A 102 -5.34 12.13 5.17
C PHE A 102 -5.69 10.67 5.28
N CYS A 103 -6.00 10.18 6.47
CA CYS A 103 -6.51 8.83 6.66
C CYS A 103 -7.70 8.80 7.62
N GLN A 104 -8.60 7.85 7.36
CA GLN A 104 -9.78 7.59 8.17
C GLN A 104 -10.02 6.08 8.29
N TRP A 105 -10.21 5.61 9.51
CA TRP A 105 -10.62 4.23 9.79
C TRP A 105 -11.70 4.20 10.87
N GLU A 106 -12.53 3.17 10.82
CA GLU A 106 -13.45 2.84 11.90
C GLU A 106 -12.70 2.04 12.96
N ASP A 107 -12.91 2.41 14.21
CA ASP A 107 -12.47 1.68 15.38
C ASP A 107 -13.70 1.13 16.10
N ASN A 108 -13.89 -0.19 15.95
CA ASN A 108 -14.96 -0.93 16.62
C ASN A 108 -14.46 -1.69 17.84
N SER A 109 -13.21 -1.44 18.24
CA SER A 109 -12.62 -2.12 19.38
C SER A 109 -13.38 -1.74 20.66
N PRO A 110 -13.56 -2.70 21.58
CA PRO A 110 -14.11 -2.38 22.87
C PRO A 110 -13.07 -1.56 23.65
N ARG A 111 -13.39 -0.29 23.95
CA ARG A 111 -12.54 0.54 24.80
C ARG A 111 -12.45 -0.04 26.22
N ASP A 112 -11.29 -0.54 26.61
CA ASP A 112 -10.97 -0.83 28.01
C ASP A 112 -10.39 0.42 28.69
N ASP A 113 -10.94 0.77 29.84
CA ASP A 113 -10.56 1.98 30.58
C ASP A 113 -9.23 1.78 31.34
N ASN A 114 -8.62 0.58 31.36
CA ASN A 114 -7.46 0.28 32.19
C ASN A 114 -6.61 -0.96 31.77
N PRO A 115 -5.35 -0.79 31.30
CA PRO A 115 -4.62 0.48 31.09
C PRO A 115 -5.17 1.28 29.90
N PRO A 116 -4.85 2.58 29.76
CA PRO A 116 -5.26 3.34 28.58
C PRO A 116 -4.73 2.68 27.32
N GLU A 117 -5.67 2.17 26.55
CA GLU A 117 -5.48 1.68 25.20
C GLU A 117 -4.91 2.81 24.32
N GLN A 118 -3.88 2.48 23.55
CA GLN A 118 -3.25 3.39 22.60
C GLN A 118 -3.63 2.93 21.20
N ASP A 119 -4.70 3.51 20.66
CA ASP A 119 -4.93 3.43 19.22
C ASP A 119 -3.84 4.18 18.48
N GLY A 120 -3.53 3.72 17.29
CA GLY A 120 -2.49 4.38 16.52
C GLY A 120 -2.42 3.91 15.09
N ILE A 121 -1.58 4.61 14.35
CA ILE A 121 -1.26 4.27 12.97
C ILE A 121 0.23 4.45 12.75
N ALA A 122 0.84 3.51 12.03
CA ALA A 122 2.22 3.55 11.62
C ALA A 122 2.33 3.49 10.10
N PHE A 123 3.13 4.37 9.53
CA PHE A 123 3.56 4.32 8.13
C PHE A 123 5.02 3.88 8.07
N CYS A 124 5.30 2.79 7.36
CA CYS A 124 6.64 2.29 7.17
C CYS A 124 7.05 2.48 5.70
N TRP A 125 8.01 3.35 5.43
CA TRP A 125 8.49 3.73 4.11
C TRP A 125 9.82 3.05 3.80
N ASP A 126 9.90 2.38 2.66
CA ASP A 126 11.14 1.78 2.17
C ASP A 126 12.15 2.88 1.79
N ILE A 127 13.31 2.88 2.45
CA ILE A 127 14.44 3.73 2.07
C ILE A 127 15.27 3.03 1.00
N ASP A 128 15.75 1.82 1.32
CA ASP A 128 16.71 1.08 0.49
C ASP A 128 16.73 -0.45 0.74
N THR A 129 15.65 -1.04 1.25
CA THR A 129 15.61 -2.49 1.47
C THR A 129 15.54 -3.28 0.17
N VAL A 130 16.18 -4.45 0.12
CA VAL A 130 16.25 -5.26 -1.12
C VAL A 130 14.89 -5.85 -1.48
N ASN A 131 14.20 -6.42 -0.49
CA ASN A 131 12.91 -7.09 -0.63
C ASN A 131 11.91 -6.54 0.40
N PHE A 132 11.64 -5.22 0.35
CA PHE A 132 10.68 -4.58 1.24
C PHE A 132 9.35 -5.34 1.29
N SER A 133 8.87 -5.65 2.50
CA SER A 133 7.62 -6.37 2.70
C SER A 133 6.89 -5.88 3.96
N ALA A 134 5.61 -6.23 4.07
CA ALA A 134 4.77 -5.89 5.23
C ALA A 134 4.90 -6.89 6.40
N TYR A 135 5.92 -7.75 6.37
CA TYR A 135 6.09 -8.83 7.32
C TYR A 135 7.23 -8.53 8.29
N TYR A 136 6.95 -8.57 9.59
CA TYR A 136 7.92 -8.38 10.67
C TYR A 136 7.81 -9.56 11.64
N VAL A 137 8.73 -10.53 11.53
CA VAL A 137 8.60 -11.88 12.15
C VAL A 137 8.49 -11.86 13.67
N SER A 138 9.18 -10.94 14.33
CA SER A 138 9.28 -10.87 15.80
C SER A 138 9.80 -9.52 16.29
N ASP A 139 10.60 -8.85 15.46
CA ASP A 139 11.23 -7.58 15.77
C ASP A 139 11.13 -6.64 14.56
N MET A 140 11.05 -5.35 14.84
CA MET A 140 11.08 -4.29 13.82
C MET A 140 12.51 -4.12 13.29
N ASN A 141 12.96 -5.09 12.50
CA ASN A 141 14.25 -5.07 11.79
C ASN A 141 14.10 -5.52 10.32
N THR A 142 15.14 -5.32 9.52
CA THR A 142 15.10 -5.56 8.06
C THR A 142 15.95 -6.75 7.59
N ILE A 143 16.46 -7.59 8.50
CA ILE A 143 17.38 -8.70 8.15
C ILE A 143 16.75 -9.65 7.12
N HIS A 144 15.50 -10.06 7.36
CA HIS A 144 14.77 -10.96 6.46
C HIS A 144 14.37 -10.31 5.14
N MET A 145 14.40 -8.97 5.05
CA MET A 145 14.15 -8.20 3.83
C MET A 145 15.41 -8.00 2.98
N GLY A 146 16.55 -8.55 3.41
CA GLY A 146 17.84 -8.37 2.73
C GLY A 146 18.61 -7.13 3.17
N ASN A 147 18.38 -6.67 4.41
CA ASN A 147 18.93 -5.46 5.02
C ASN A 147 18.40 -4.16 4.39
N GLY A 148 18.94 -3.02 4.84
CA GLY A 148 18.48 -1.68 4.48
C GLY A 148 17.70 -1.03 5.62
N SER A 149 17.18 0.15 5.37
CA SER A 149 16.48 0.96 6.36
C SER A 149 15.03 1.23 5.97
N VAL A 150 14.19 1.40 6.97
CA VAL A 150 12.78 1.75 6.84
C VAL A 150 12.49 2.95 7.74
N ASP A 151 11.96 4.00 7.14
CA ASP A 151 11.49 5.20 7.81
C ASP A 151 10.08 4.93 8.36
N ALA A 152 9.84 5.21 9.64
CA ALA A 152 8.66 4.81 10.38
C ALA A 152 8.00 6.02 11.07
N TRP A 153 6.84 6.42 10.54
CA TRP A 153 6.05 7.52 11.09
C TRP A 153 4.91 6.95 11.92
N ARG A 154 4.95 7.19 13.22
CA ARG A 154 4.00 6.58 14.16
C ARG A 154 3.22 7.64 14.88
N TRP A 155 1.90 7.53 14.86
CA TRP A 155 1.00 8.36 15.63
C TRP A 155 0.24 7.49 16.63
N PHE A 156 0.13 8.01 17.85
CA PHE A 156 -0.60 7.35 18.93
C PHE A 156 -1.62 8.30 19.53
N TYR A 157 -2.85 7.82 19.68
CA TYR A 157 -3.89 8.43 20.49
C TYR A 157 -3.68 8.07 21.96
N GLN A 158 -3.80 9.06 22.85
CA GLN A 158 -3.78 8.80 24.29
C GLN A 158 -4.67 9.79 25.04
N ASP A 159 -5.92 9.37 25.26
CA ASP A 159 -6.97 10.22 25.86
C ASP A 159 -6.62 10.67 27.29
N ILE A 160 -5.95 9.81 28.09
CA ILE A 160 -5.71 10.10 29.51
C ILE A 160 -4.75 11.29 29.72
N ILE A 161 -3.80 11.51 28.81
CA ILE A 161 -2.77 12.54 29.01
C ILE A 161 -3.23 13.89 28.45
N SER A 162 -3.80 13.90 27.24
CA SER A 162 -4.27 15.12 26.59
C SER A 162 -5.52 14.85 25.72
N PRO A 163 -6.73 14.87 26.31
CA PRO A 163 -7.97 14.67 25.55
C PRO A 163 -8.08 15.66 24.39
N GLY A 164 -8.22 15.14 23.17
CA GLY A 164 -8.38 15.96 21.96
C GLY A 164 -7.12 16.68 21.47
N GLU A 165 -5.92 16.38 22.02
CA GLU A 165 -4.66 16.89 21.50
C GLU A 165 -3.78 15.76 20.96
N VAL A 166 -2.97 16.08 19.97
CA VAL A 166 -1.98 15.16 19.43
C VAL A 166 -0.97 14.85 20.53
N HIS A 167 -1.04 13.63 21.06
CA HIS A 167 -0.17 13.23 22.15
C HIS A 167 1.24 12.93 21.67
N LEU A 168 1.37 12.03 20.70
CA LEU A 168 2.66 11.56 20.23
C LEU A 168 2.62 11.29 18.72
N CYS A 169 3.52 11.96 18.01
CA CYS A 169 3.91 11.57 16.66
C CYS A 169 5.43 11.42 16.64
N VAL A 170 5.89 10.25 16.25
CA VAL A 170 7.31 9.86 16.24
C VAL A 170 7.75 9.64 14.80
N ASP A 171 8.92 10.18 14.49
CA ASP A 171 9.63 10.06 13.22
C ASP A 171 10.90 9.26 13.52
N ASP A 172 10.82 7.94 13.32
CA ASP A 172 11.87 6.98 13.67
C ASP A 172 12.32 6.21 12.44
N CYS A 173 13.39 5.43 12.59
CA CYS A 173 13.84 4.50 11.58
C CYS A 173 14.15 3.15 12.22
N PHE A 174 14.08 2.09 11.44
CA PHE A 174 14.67 0.81 11.83
C PHE A 174 15.42 0.17 10.67
N ASN A 175 16.43 -0.62 10.98
CA ASN A 175 17.31 -1.29 10.01
C ASN A 175 17.59 -2.74 10.41
N GLU A 176 18.69 -3.33 9.95
CA GLU A 176 19.04 -4.72 10.28
C GLU A 176 19.24 -4.96 11.78
N ASP A 177 19.65 -3.95 12.54
CA ASP A 177 19.89 -4.06 13.99
C ASP A 177 18.64 -3.72 14.83
N GLY A 178 17.54 -3.32 14.17
CA GLY A 178 16.29 -2.91 14.82
C GLY A 178 16.09 -1.40 14.81
N TRP A 179 15.37 -0.89 15.81
CA TRP A 179 15.08 0.54 15.95
C TRP A 179 16.36 1.38 16.09
N VAL A 180 16.46 2.41 15.26
CA VAL A 180 17.50 3.42 15.29
C VAL A 180 16.85 4.73 15.73
N GLN A 181 17.35 5.31 16.81
CA GLN A 181 16.82 6.57 17.29
C GLN A 181 17.16 7.69 16.30
N GLY A 182 16.13 8.30 15.72
CA GLY A 182 16.28 9.49 14.87
C GLY A 182 16.83 10.68 15.65
N ASN A 183 17.18 11.74 14.93
CA ASN A 183 17.56 13.01 15.57
C ASN A 183 16.31 13.63 16.22
N PRO A 184 16.20 13.70 17.56
CA PRO A 184 14.99 14.18 18.22
C PRO A 184 14.73 15.68 17.97
N GLU A 185 15.74 16.43 17.53
CA GLU A 185 15.59 17.83 17.14
C GLU A 185 15.04 18.00 15.72
N ALA A 186 15.05 16.93 14.90
CA ALA A 186 14.60 16.92 13.52
C ALA A 186 13.14 16.45 13.38
N LYS A 187 12.26 16.80 14.31
CA LYS A 187 10.83 16.46 14.17
C LYS A 187 10.27 17.08 12.88
N ASN A 188 10.01 16.26 11.87
CA ASN A 188 9.61 16.71 10.53
C ASN A 188 8.15 16.40 10.19
N ILE A 189 7.40 15.87 11.16
CA ILE A 189 6.00 15.48 11.00
C ILE A 189 5.11 16.34 11.88
N ASP A 190 4.24 17.09 11.22
CA ASP A 190 3.10 17.75 11.85
C ASP A 190 1.87 16.87 11.65
N VAL A 191 1.01 16.81 12.66
CA VAL A 191 -0.22 16.04 12.56
C VAL A 191 -1.38 16.81 13.20
N ALA A 192 -2.59 16.57 12.73
CA ALA A 192 -3.83 16.97 13.36
C ALA A 192 -4.82 15.81 13.26
N PHE A 193 -5.68 15.64 14.25
CA PHE A 193 -6.67 14.58 14.21
C PHE A 193 -8.00 15.06 14.77
N THR A 194 -9.06 14.41 14.32
CA THR A 194 -10.39 14.48 14.92
C THR A 194 -10.87 13.04 15.10
N ASN A 195 -11.44 12.73 16.25
CA ASN A 195 -12.15 11.47 16.44
C ASN A 195 -13.63 11.73 16.72
N ASP A 196 -14.46 10.79 16.29
CA ASP A 196 -15.82 10.66 16.80
C ASP A 196 -15.95 9.33 17.56
N SER A 197 -17.17 8.94 17.92
CA SER A 197 -17.39 7.77 18.78
C SER A 197 -16.98 6.43 18.14
N SER A 198 -16.78 6.38 16.82
CA SER A 198 -16.48 5.12 16.11
C SER A 198 -15.37 5.25 15.07
N SER A 199 -14.84 6.44 14.81
CA SER A 199 -13.83 6.63 13.78
C SER A 199 -12.74 7.61 14.19
N TYR A 200 -11.56 7.37 13.63
CA TYR A 200 -10.43 8.30 13.68
C TYR A 200 -10.23 8.94 12.31
N LYS A 201 -9.93 10.23 12.31
CA LYS A 201 -9.51 11.01 11.14
C LYS A 201 -8.20 11.68 11.48
N LEU A 202 -7.16 11.41 10.71
CA LEU A 202 -5.83 11.91 10.94
C LEU A 202 -5.32 12.57 9.66
N GLU A 203 -4.80 13.78 9.81
CA GLU A 203 -3.99 14.45 8.81
C GLU A 203 -2.54 14.50 9.27
N MET A 204 -1.64 14.17 8.34
CA MET A 204 -0.20 14.27 8.54
C MET A 204 0.39 15.14 7.45
N ARG A 205 1.37 15.96 7.83
CA ARG A 205 2.19 16.76 6.92
C ARG A 205 3.65 16.49 7.24
N ARG A 206 4.42 16.17 6.21
CA ARG A 206 5.87 15.92 6.34
C ARG A 206 6.62 16.54 5.17
N LYS A 207 7.78 17.17 5.44
CA LYS A 207 8.61 17.78 4.37
C LYS A 207 9.08 16.73 3.38
N LEU A 208 8.98 17.01 2.08
CA LEU A 208 9.46 16.08 1.05
C LEU A 208 10.94 15.71 1.23
N ASN A 209 11.75 16.67 1.69
CA ASN A 209 13.16 16.47 2.00
C ASN A 209 13.48 17.02 3.39
N SER A 210 13.89 16.13 4.30
CA SER A 210 14.35 16.49 5.66
C SER A 210 15.85 16.69 5.74
N ASN A 211 16.62 16.14 4.79
CA ASN A 211 18.08 15.98 4.83
C ASN A 211 18.59 15.07 5.96
N GLU A 212 17.71 14.29 6.60
CA GLU A 212 18.07 13.27 7.57
C GLU A 212 18.32 11.94 6.84
N ILE A 213 19.41 11.25 7.17
CA ILE A 213 19.82 10.01 6.49
C ILE A 213 18.91 8.82 6.80
N TYR A 214 18.14 8.92 7.89
CA TYR A 214 17.24 7.90 8.38
C TYR A 214 15.80 8.11 7.90
N ASP A 215 15.54 9.17 7.14
CA ASP A 215 14.22 9.41 6.58
C ASP A 215 14.21 9.16 5.07
N VAL A 216 13.05 8.74 4.57
CA VAL A 216 12.81 8.68 3.13
C VAL A 216 12.89 10.10 2.53
N GLN A 217 13.55 10.26 1.39
CA GLN A 217 13.63 11.55 0.70
C GLN A 217 12.71 11.53 -0.53
N PHE A 218 11.56 12.20 -0.42
CA PHE A 218 10.59 12.30 -1.51
C PHE A 218 11.08 13.28 -2.57
N THR A 219 11.27 12.75 -3.76
CA THR A 219 11.74 13.45 -4.95
C THR A 219 10.77 13.12 -6.08
N GLU A 220 10.57 14.08 -6.96
CA GLU A 220 9.80 13.85 -8.17
C GLU A 220 10.42 12.71 -8.97
N LYS A 221 9.58 11.92 -9.65
CA LYS A 221 10.01 10.84 -10.56
C LYS A 221 10.52 9.56 -9.90
N LYS A 222 10.26 9.37 -8.60
CA LYS A 222 10.50 8.10 -7.91
C LYS A 222 9.19 7.50 -7.40
N ILE A 223 9.20 6.17 -7.30
CA ILE A 223 8.16 5.38 -6.64
C ILE A 223 8.64 5.06 -5.24
N TYR A 224 7.77 5.22 -4.25
CA TYR A 224 8.08 4.97 -2.84
C TYR A 224 7.19 3.86 -2.32
N LYS A 225 7.79 2.74 -1.91
CA LYS A 225 7.04 1.64 -1.32
C LYS A 225 6.76 1.92 0.15
N PHE A 226 5.60 1.51 0.61
CA PHE A 226 5.25 1.62 2.02
C PHE A 226 4.26 0.54 2.44
N ASN A 227 4.13 0.33 3.73
CA ASN A 227 3.02 -0.38 4.36
C ASN A 227 2.46 0.46 5.51
N ILE A 228 1.27 0.10 5.96
CA ILE A 228 0.57 0.76 7.06
C ILE A 228 0.23 -0.30 8.10
N ALA A 229 0.39 0.04 9.38
CA ALA A 229 -0.19 -0.71 10.48
C ALA A 229 -1.20 0.17 11.23
N VAL A 230 -2.35 -0.39 11.56
CA VAL A 230 -3.30 0.19 12.53
C VAL A 230 -3.16 -0.59 13.84
N LEU A 231 -2.88 0.14 14.91
CA LEU A 231 -2.68 -0.39 16.25
C LEU A 231 -4.03 -0.34 16.98
N ASN A 232 -4.41 -1.46 17.60
CA ASN A 232 -5.69 -1.61 18.29
C ASN A 232 -5.42 -2.03 19.74
N ASN A 233 -5.70 -1.14 20.68
CA ASN A 233 -5.86 -1.39 22.11
C ASN A 233 -4.71 -2.01 22.94
N ASP A 234 -3.67 -2.58 22.34
CA ASP A 234 -2.64 -3.27 23.11
C ASP A 234 -1.26 -2.93 22.57
N HIS A 235 -0.50 -2.15 23.36
CA HIS A 235 0.86 -1.63 23.12
C HIS A 235 1.69 -2.45 22.12
N ASP A 236 1.50 -2.19 20.83
CA ASP A 236 2.16 -2.83 19.68
C ASP A 236 1.87 -4.34 19.46
N GLU A 237 1.16 -5.04 20.36
CA GLU A 237 0.93 -6.50 20.25
C GLU A 237 -0.23 -6.86 19.31
N LYS A 238 -1.30 -6.06 19.30
CA LYS A 238 -2.45 -6.26 18.41
C LYS A 238 -2.52 -5.16 17.38
N HIS A 239 -2.28 -5.55 16.14
CA HIS A 239 -2.28 -4.63 15.03
C HIS A 239 -2.66 -5.33 13.74
N ALA A 240 -3.26 -4.55 12.83
CA ALA A 240 -3.55 -4.97 11.48
C ALA A 240 -2.56 -4.31 10.53
N ILE A 241 -1.89 -5.08 9.68
CA ILE A 241 -0.93 -4.55 8.69
C ILE A 241 -1.52 -4.64 7.30
N SER A 242 -1.25 -3.65 6.46
CA SER A 242 -1.60 -3.63 5.06
C SER A 242 -0.67 -4.49 4.19
N TRP A 243 -1.00 -4.63 2.91
CA TRP A 243 -0.01 -5.03 1.91
C TRP A 243 1.07 -3.97 1.70
N THR A 244 2.05 -4.26 0.84
CA THR A 244 2.94 -3.22 0.31
C THR A 244 2.23 -2.41 -0.79
N TYR A 245 2.12 -1.12 -0.57
CA TYR A 245 1.64 -0.13 -1.54
C TYR A 245 2.82 0.66 -2.11
N ALA A 246 2.57 1.39 -3.19
CA ALA A 246 3.53 2.30 -3.77
C ALA A 246 2.92 3.68 -4.03
N LEU A 247 3.56 4.70 -3.50
CA LEU A 247 3.29 6.09 -3.79
C LEU A 247 4.03 6.48 -5.08
N ASP A 248 3.31 6.82 -6.14
CA ASP A 248 3.90 7.20 -7.42
C ASP A 248 4.02 8.72 -7.55
N LEU A 249 5.24 9.23 -7.39
CA LEU A 249 5.55 10.65 -7.59
C LEU A 249 6.10 10.94 -8.98
N ARG A 250 6.05 9.97 -9.90
CA ARG A 250 6.35 10.24 -11.30
C ARG A 250 5.26 11.13 -11.84
N GLU A 251 5.65 12.17 -12.58
CA GLU A 251 4.71 12.78 -13.50
C GLU A 251 4.15 11.63 -14.35
N SER A 252 2.82 11.57 -14.49
CA SER A 252 2.18 10.66 -15.44
C SER A 252 3.01 10.70 -16.71
N GLU A 253 3.83 9.67 -16.93
CA GLU A 253 4.45 9.51 -18.23
C GLU A 253 3.23 9.49 -19.14
N GLN A 254 3.09 10.48 -20.01
CA GLN A 254 2.07 10.44 -21.02
C GLN A 254 2.28 9.08 -21.68
N ILE A 255 1.45 8.10 -21.33
CA ILE A 255 1.47 6.79 -21.93
C ILE A 255 1.44 7.16 -23.40
N ILE A 256 2.53 6.86 -24.11
CA ILE A 256 2.62 7.25 -25.52
C ILE A 256 1.59 6.33 -26.17
N TRP A 257 0.33 6.76 -26.19
CA TRP A 257 -0.80 6.00 -26.68
C TRP A 257 -0.52 5.57 -28.12
N GLY A 258 0.28 6.37 -28.84
CA GLY A 258 0.87 6.03 -30.13
C GLY A 258 1.62 4.69 -30.16
N PHE A 259 2.48 4.39 -29.18
CA PHE A 259 3.28 3.16 -29.18
C PHE A 259 2.43 1.91 -28.95
N ASN A 260 1.51 1.95 -27.97
CA ASN A 260 0.58 0.84 -27.71
C ASN A 260 -0.41 0.64 -28.87
N PHE A 261 -0.85 1.72 -29.51
CA PHE A 261 -1.70 1.66 -30.69
C PHE A 261 -0.96 1.07 -31.90
N GLU A 262 0.30 1.46 -32.15
CA GLU A 262 1.13 0.88 -33.22
C GLU A 262 1.40 -0.62 -33.03
N MET A 263 1.65 -1.05 -31.78
CA MET A 263 1.81 -2.47 -31.43
C MET A 263 0.50 -3.25 -31.66
N PHE A 264 -0.65 -2.68 -31.29
CA PHE A 264 -1.96 -3.28 -31.53
C PHE A 264 -2.24 -3.45 -33.04
N ILE A 265 -2.03 -2.41 -33.84
CA ILE A 265 -2.21 -2.46 -35.30
C ILE A 265 -1.25 -3.47 -35.94
N SER A 266 0.02 -3.50 -35.51
CA SER A 266 1.01 -4.47 -36.00
C SER A 266 0.61 -5.92 -35.70
N SER A 267 0.05 -6.17 -34.51
CA SER A 267 -0.46 -7.50 -34.13
C SER A 267 -1.64 -7.96 -35.01
N LEU A 268 -2.56 -7.04 -35.34
CA LEU A 268 -3.66 -7.28 -36.28
C LEU A 268 -3.15 -7.63 -37.67
N PHE A 269 -2.14 -6.92 -38.18
CA PHE A 269 -1.52 -7.21 -39.47
C PHE A 269 -0.90 -8.62 -39.52
N ILE A 270 -0.15 -9.00 -38.48
CA ILE A 270 0.47 -10.34 -38.38
C ILE A 270 -0.61 -11.41 -38.36
N LEU A 271 -1.66 -11.24 -37.55
CA LEU A 271 -2.77 -12.19 -37.47
C LEU A 271 -3.46 -12.37 -38.83
N THR A 272 -3.74 -11.25 -39.51
CA THR A 272 -4.38 -11.27 -40.84
C THR A 272 -3.51 -11.99 -41.86
N PHE A 273 -2.19 -11.78 -41.82
CA PHE A 273 -1.22 -12.47 -42.68
C PHE A 273 -1.19 -13.98 -42.41
N VAL A 274 -1.19 -14.41 -41.14
CA VAL A 274 -1.23 -15.82 -40.76
C VAL A 274 -2.51 -16.50 -41.26
N ILE A 275 -3.67 -15.84 -41.08
CA ILE A 275 -4.97 -16.33 -41.58
C ILE A 275 -4.93 -16.47 -43.10
N TYR A 276 -4.39 -15.47 -43.80
CA TYR A 276 -4.25 -15.49 -45.26
C TYR A 276 -3.38 -16.67 -45.75
N ILE A 277 -2.20 -16.88 -45.13
CA ILE A 277 -1.31 -18.01 -45.46
C ILE A 277 -2.01 -19.35 -45.18
N TYR A 278 -2.74 -19.46 -44.08
CA TYR A 278 -3.53 -20.65 -43.75
C TYR A 278 -4.59 -20.93 -44.83
N MET A 279 -5.36 -19.91 -45.23
CA MET A 279 -6.36 -20.02 -46.29
C MET A 279 -5.76 -20.46 -47.63
N ILE A 280 -4.59 -19.94 -48.02
CA ILE A 280 -3.90 -20.38 -49.24
C ILE A 280 -3.54 -21.87 -49.16
N LYS A 281 -3.01 -22.31 -48.02
CA LYS A 281 -2.59 -23.71 -47.83
C LYS A 281 -3.77 -24.68 -47.87
N THR A 282 -4.92 -24.30 -47.31
CA THR A 282 -6.13 -25.15 -47.30
C THR A 282 -6.80 -25.19 -48.67
N LYS A 283 -6.79 -24.08 -49.43
CA LYS A 283 -7.37 -24.03 -50.78
C LYS A 283 -6.65 -24.90 -51.81
N LYS A 284 -5.36 -25.23 -51.59
CA LYS A 284 -4.57 -26.14 -52.45
C LYS A 284 -4.82 -27.64 -52.18
N ARG A 285 -5.60 -28.00 -51.15
CA ARG A 285 -5.92 -29.39 -50.80
C ARG A 285 -7.27 -29.88 -51.33
N TYR A 286 -8.00 -29.03 -52.05
CA TYR A 286 -9.22 -29.36 -52.79
C TYR A 286 -8.96 -29.17 -54.29
#